data_AF-A0A5C7PJ57-F1
#
_entry.id   AF-A0A5C7PJ57-F1
#
_cell.length_a   1.000
_cell.length_b   1.000
_cell.length_c   1.000
_cell.angle_alpha   90.00
_cell.angle_beta   90.00
_cell.angle_gamma   90.00
#
_symmetry.space_group_name_H-M   'P 1'
#
loop_
_entity.id
_entity.type
_entity.pdbx_description
1 polymer ?
#
loop_
_entity_poly.entity_id
_entity_poly.type
_entity_poly.pdbx_seq_one_letter_code
_entity_poly.pdbx_strand_id
1 'polypeptide(L)'
;YDATTKKAGVLQGDSSIVGVQNQLRSLLGSSSGASATYARLSDIGLEMQQDGSLSVNSTRLDKALANLPEIAKLFSNSSLTDASLDGFGKRLRTLTSGMIGIDGGISSRSQALSDKLKRNQDDQERMQTRLDQTQKRLEKQYSALDKQMASLNSLSSYVTQQVAAWNKSG
;
A
#
# COMPACT_ATOMS: atom_id res chain seq x y z
N TYR A 1 -5.75 -1.05 -14.78
CA TYR A 1 -7.21 -0.93 -14.95
C TYR A 1 -7.66 -2.15 -15.67
N ASP A 2 -8.40 -3.02 -15.00
CA ASP A 2 -9.02 -4.13 -15.71
C ASP A 2 -10.37 -3.64 -16.25
N ALA A 3 -10.42 -3.45 -17.57
CA ALA A 3 -11.58 -2.91 -18.26
C ALA A 3 -12.80 -3.85 -18.22
N THR A 4 -12.58 -5.15 -17.97
CA THR A 4 -13.65 -6.15 -17.89
C THR A 4 -14.31 -6.19 -16.51
N THR A 5 -13.53 -5.99 -15.44
CA THR A 5 -14.05 -5.99 -14.06
C THR A 5 -14.34 -4.60 -13.51
N LYS A 6 -13.97 -3.53 -14.24
CA LYS A 6 -14.01 -2.12 -13.79
C LYS A 6 -13.35 -1.89 -12.43
N LYS A 7 -12.43 -2.78 -12.02
CA LYS A 7 -11.66 -2.63 -10.80
C LYS A 7 -10.34 -1.93 -11.14
N ALA A 8 -10.08 -0.83 -10.44
CA ALA A 8 -8.72 -0.34 -10.35
C ALA A 8 -7.88 -1.48 -9.76
N GLY A 9 -6.78 -1.85 -10.42
CA GLY A 9 -5.87 -2.86 -9.86
C GLY A 9 -5.46 -2.43 -8.44
N VAL A 10 -5.26 -3.38 -7.54
CA VAL A 10 -4.95 -3.11 -6.12
C VAL A 10 -3.77 -2.14 -5.96
N LEU A 11 -2.86 -2.10 -6.93
CA LEU A 11 -1.68 -1.23 -6.98
C LEU A 11 -1.74 -0.16 -8.10
N GLN A 12 -2.92 0.07 -8.67
CA GLN A 12 -3.08 1.05 -9.73
C GLN A 12 -2.86 2.47 -9.19
N GLY A 13 -1.92 3.20 -9.78
CA GLY A 13 -1.50 4.52 -9.27
C GLY A 13 -0.48 4.44 -8.12
N ASP A 14 -0.03 3.23 -7.76
CA ASP A 14 1.05 3.06 -6.81
C ASP A 14 2.36 3.60 -7.41
N SER A 15 2.77 4.79 -6.97
CA SER A 15 3.98 5.46 -7.43
C SER A 15 5.27 4.66 -7.19
N SER A 16 5.29 3.72 -6.23
CA SER A 16 6.46 2.86 -6.00
C SER A 16 6.55 1.77 -7.07
N ILE A 17 5.42 1.13 -7.42
CA ILE A 17 5.36 0.12 -8.47
C ILE A 17 5.65 0.74 -9.84
N VAL A 18 5.06 1.89 -10.12
CA VAL A 18 5.34 2.64 -11.36
C VAL A 18 6.82 3.07 -11.40
N GLY A 19 7.36 3.51 -10.26
CA GLY A 19 8.79 3.83 -10.13
C GLY A 19 9.69 2.64 -10.44
N VAL A 20 9.37 1.46 -9.90
CA VAL A 20 10.11 0.21 -10.15
C VAL A 20 10.10 -0.15 -11.63
N GLN A 21 8.92 -0.13 -12.26
CA GLN A 21 8.79 -0.43 -13.68
C GLN A 21 9.60 0.55 -14.54
N ASN A 22 9.56 1.84 -14.23
CA ASN A 22 10.32 2.86 -14.96
C ASN A 22 11.82 2.70 -14.78
N GLN A 23 12.29 2.37 -13.58
CA GLN A 23 13.71 2.11 -13.34
C GLN A 23 14.21 0.85 -14.04
N LEU A 24 13.42 -0.23 -14.05
CA LEU A 24 13.76 -1.45 -14.79
C LEU A 24 13.79 -1.17 -16.31
N ARG A 25 12.78 -0.47 -16.84
CA ARG A 25 12.72 -0.05 -18.24
C ARG A 25 13.92 0.81 -18.62
N SER A 26 14.27 1.78 -17.77
CA SER A 26 15.45 2.64 -17.96
C SER A 26 16.74 1.82 -17.95
N LEU A 27 16.86 0.83 -17.07
CA LEU A 27 18.03 -0.04 -17.01
C LEU A 27 18.15 -0.87 -18.28
N LEU A 28 17.08 -1.54 -18.72
CA LEU A 28 17.10 -2.41 -19.90
C LEU A 28 17.34 -1.63 -21.20
N GLY A 29 16.87 -0.38 -21.28
CA GLY A 29 17.14 0.53 -22.40
C GLY A 29 18.46 1.30 -22.29
N SER A 30 19.19 1.18 -21.17
CA SER A 30 20.44 1.91 -20.97
C SER A 30 21.59 1.35 -21.80
N SER A 31 22.64 2.14 -21.95
CA SER A 31 23.92 1.69 -22.51
C SER A 31 24.87 1.29 -21.38
N SER A 32 25.69 0.27 -21.60
CA SER A 32 26.80 -0.13 -20.75
C SER A 32 28.11 -0.10 -21.53
N GLY A 33 29.21 0.30 -20.89
CA GLY A 33 30.57 0.16 -21.41
C GLY A 33 31.20 -1.20 -21.08
N ALA A 34 30.42 -2.14 -20.54
CA ALA A 34 30.90 -3.45 -20.09
C ALA A 34 31.54 -4.29 -21.21
N SER A 35 30.95 -4.25 -22.41
CA SER A 35 31.49 -4.90 -23.61
C SER A 35 31.94 -3.82 -24.59
N ALA A 36 33.06 -4.09 -25.27
CA ALA A 36 33.56 -3.20 -26.31
C ALA A 36 32.78 -3.34 -27.63
N THR A 37 32.00 -4.43 -27.76
CA THR A 37 31.24 -4.77 -28.97
C THR A 37 29.75 -4.51 -28.79
N TYR A 38 29.21 -4.81 -27.61
CA TYR A 38 27.78 -4.67 -27.30
C TYR A 38 27.59 -3.63 -26.22
N ALA A 39 26.91 -2.54 -26.55
CA ALA A 39 26.64 -1.47 -25.60
C ALA A 39 25.25 -1.63 -24.97
N ARG A 40 24.31 -2.28 -25.66
CA ARG A 40 22.90 -2.41 -25.26
C ARG A 40 22.44 -3.86 -25.38
N LEU A 41 21.38 -4.19 -24.64
CA LEU A 41 20.69 -5.48 -24.77
C LEU A 41 20.10 -5.69 -26.18
N SER A 42 19.70 -4.60 -26.86
CA SER A 42 19.23 -4.65 -28.25
C SER A 42 20.30 -5.12 -29.24
N ASP A 43 21.59 -4.91 -28.93
CA ASP A 43 22.70 -5.26 -29.81
C ASP A 43 22.90 -6.78 -29.87
N ILE A 44 22.54 -7.47 -28.79
CA ILE A 44 22.53 -8.94 -28.70
C ILE A 44 21.15 -9.56 -29.02
N GLY A 45 20.21 -8.76 -29.51
CA GLY A 45 18.88 -9.22 -29.92
C GLY A 45 17.84 -9.30 -28.80
N LEU A 46 18.09 -8.73 -27.62
CA LEU A 46 17.06 -8.59 -26.58
C LEU A 46 16.40 -7.21 -26.70
N GLU A 47 15.18 -7.18 -27.22
CA GLU A 47 14.48 -5.96 -27.58
C GLU A 47 13.29 -5.73 -26.64
N MET A 48 13.18 -4.51 -26.13
CA MET A 48 12.06 -4.12 -25.28
C MET A 48 10.95 -3.51 -26.13
N GLN A 49 9.74 -4.05 -25.98
CA GLN A 49 8.55 -3.65 -26.70
C GLN A 49 7.83 -2.49 -26.00
N GLN A 50 6.94 -1.83 -26.73
CA GLN A 50 6.16 -0.68 -26.21
C GLN A 50 5.25 -1.08 -25.04
N ASP A 51 4.79 -2.33 -25.01
CA ASP A 51 4.01 -2.90 -23.91
C ASP A 51 4.86 -3.28 -22.67
N GLY A 52 6.19 -3.15 -22.76
CA GLY A 52 7.15 -3.52 -21.73
C GLY A 52 7.57 -5.00 -21.75
N SER A 53 7.08 -5.80 -22.70
CA SER A 53 7.57 -7.16 -22.91
C SER A 53 8.99 -7.14 -23.51
N LEU A 54 9.71 -8.24 -23.29
CA LEU A 54 11.01 -8.49 -23.95
C LEU A 54 10.80 -9.49 -25.08
N SER A 55 11.16 -9.10 -26.29
CA SER A 55 11.20 -9.97 -27.46
C SER A 55 12.65 -10.35 -27.78
N VAL A 56 12.84 -11.56 -28.30
CA VAL A 56 14.15 -12.05 -28.72
C VAL A 56 14.22 -12.05 -30.25
N ASN A 57 15.20 -11.33 -30.79
CA ASN A 57 15.58 -11.40 -32.20
C ASN A 57 16.60 -12.53 -32.36
N SER A 58 16.14 -13.71 -32.75
CA SER A 58 16.96 -14.93 -32.85
C SER A 58 18.18 -14.74 -33.76
N THR A 59 18.03 -14.07 -34.91
CA THR A 59 19.15 -13.83 -35.84
C THR A 59 20.26 -12.97 -35.21
N ARG A 60 19.90 -11.95 -34.43
CA ARG A 60 20.90 -11.13 -33.72
C ARG A 60 21.50 -11.88 -32.54
N LEU A 61 20.68 -12.63 -31.82
CA LEU A 61 21.16 -13.46 -30.71
C LEU A 61 22.16 -14.51 -31.20
N ASP A 62 21.87 -15.22 -32.29
CA ASP A 62 22.76 -16.23 -32.87
C ASP A 62 24.11 -15.61 -33.29
N LYS A 63 24.09 -14.42 -33.90
CA LYS A 63 25.31 -13.66 -34.23
C LYS A 63 26.06 -13.24 -32.98
N ALA A 64 25.35 -12.81 -31.94
CA ALA A 64 25.97 -12.42 -30.69
C ALA A 64 26.63 -13.62 -29.98
N LEU A 65 25.97 -14.78 -30.00
CA LEU A 65 26.43 -16.03 -29.40
C LEU A 65 27.72 -16.56 -30.04
N ALA A 66 28.05 -16.14 -31.28
CA ALA A 66 29.37 -16.39 -31.85
C ALA A 66 30.51 -15.71 -31.07
N ASN A 67 30.22 -14.65 -30.29
CA ASN A 67 31.15 -13.91 -29.45
C ASN A 67 30.80 -14.02 -27.96
N LEU A 68 30.80 -15.25 -27.44
CA LEU A 68 30.50 -15.54 -26.02
C LEU A 68 31.28 -14.67 -25.00
N PRO A 69 32.58 -14.35 -25.19
CA PRO A 69 33.30 -13.51 -24.22
C PRO A 69 32.70 -12.10 -24.09
N GLU A 70 32.21 -11.52 -25.19
CA GLU A 70 31.61 -10.18 -25.17
C GLU A 70 30.19 -10.21 -24.58
N ILE A 71 29.42 -11.27 -24.81
CA ILE A 71 28.15 -11.49 -24.10
C ILE A 71 28.40 -11.64 -22.59
N ALA A 72 29.40 -12.45 -22.21
CA ALA A 72 29.73 -12.65 -20.81
C ALA A 72 30.05 -11.30 -20.15
N LYS A 73 30.90 -10.48 -20.77
CA LYS A 73 31.18 -9.13 -20.29
C LYS A 73 29.92 -8.26 -20.18
N LEU A 74 29.07 -8.25 -21.21
CA LEU A 74 27.83 -7.46 -21.22
C LEU A 74 26.94 -7.73 -20.00
N PHE A 75 26.89 -8.97 -19.51
CA PHE A 75 26.06 -9.33 -18.36
C PHE A 75 26.80 -9.33 -17.02
N SER A 76 28.04 -9.84 -16.98
CA SER A 76 28.74 -10.16 -15.74
C SER A 76 29.92 -9.24 -15.42
N ASN A 77 30.31 -8.32 -16.32
CA ASN A 77 31.41 -7.42 -16.02
C ASN A 77 31.11 -6.62 -14.74
N SER A 78 32.14 -6.44 -13.93
CA SER A 78 32.03 -5.71 -12.68
C SER A 78 33.28 -4.86 -12.53
N SER A 79 33.09 -3.55 -12.54
CA SER A 79 34.14 -2.61 -12.21
C SER A 79 34.01 -2.16 -10.76
N LEU A 80 35.15 -1.99 -10.09
CA LEU A 80 35.23 -1.44 -8.73
C LEU A 80 35.32 0.08 -8.73
N THR A 81 35.67 0.68 -9.86
CA THR A 81 35.99 2.11 -9.99
C THR A 81 35.02 2.86 -10.89
N ASP A 82 34.30 2.16 -11.78
CA ASP A 82 33.39 2.78 -12.75
C ASP A 82 32.14 1.92 -13.01
N ALA A 83 31.01 2.32 -12.43
CA ALA A 83 29.72 1.66 -12.64
C ALA A 83 29.23 1.71 -14.10
N SER A 84 29.76 2.60 -14.94
CA SER A 84 29.48 2.65 -16.37
C SER A 84 29.95 1.38 -17.10
N LEU A 85 30.94 0.68 -16.53
CA LEU A 85 31.48 -0.57 -17.05
C LEU A 85 30.75 -1.80 -16.47
N ASP A 86 29.84 -1.63 -15.51
CA ASP A 86 29.11 -2.77 -14.96
C ASP A 86 28.16 -3.40 -15.99
N GLY A 87 28.18 -4.72 -16.04
CA GLY A 87 27.28 -5.52 -16.85
C GLY A 87 25.84 -5.44 -16.34
N PHE A 88 24.90 -5.75 -17.23
CA PHE A 88 23.46 -5.67 -16.93
C PHE A 88 23.03 -6.54 -15.75
N GLY A 89 23.68 -7.69 -15.52
CA GLY A 89 23.39 -8.56 -14.38
C GLY A 89 23.74 -7.91 -13.04
N LYS A 90 24.91 -7.28 -12.92
CA LYS A 90 25.29 -6.52 -11.72
C LYS A 90 24.38 -5.33 -11.51
N ARG A 91 24.12 -4.54 -12.57
CA ARG A 91 23.22 -3.38 -12.50
C ARG A 91 21.81 -3.79 -12.05
N LEU A 92 21.27 -4.89 -12.59
CA LEU A 92 19.96 -5.40 -12.22
C LEU A 92 19.93 -5.87 -10.76
N ARG A 93 20.99 -6.53 -10.30
CA ARG A 93 21.13 -6.92 -8.89
C ARG A 93 21.16 -5.70 -7.97
N THR A 94 21.95 -4.68 -8.29
CA THR A 94 22.04 -3.45 -7.50
C THR A 94 20.69 -2.75 -7.44
N LEU A 95 20.01 -2.64 -8.59
CA LEU A 95 18.69 -2.02 -8.68
C LEU A 95 17.67 -2.75 -7.82
N THR A 96 17.52 -4.07 -8.02
CA THR A 96 16.56 -4.89 -7.27
C THR A 96 16.87 -4.91 -5.78
N SER A 97 18.14 -4.99 -5.39
CA SER A 97 18.56 -4.95 -3.98
C SER A 97 18.24 -3.61 -3.32
N GLY A 98 18.43 -2.49 -4.03
CA GLY A 98 18.03 -1.17 -3.54
C GLY A 98 16.52 -1.00 -3.39
N MET A 99 15.73 -1.70 -4.22
CA MET A 99 14.26 -1.64 -4.16
C MET A 99 13.66 -2.49 -3.04
N ILE A 100 14.20 -3.69 -2.81
CA ILE A 100 13.68 -4.67 -1.83
C ILE A 100 14.44 -4.64 -0.50
N GLY A 101 15.53 -3.87 -0.41
CA GLY A 101 16.26 -3.67 0.82
C GLY A 101 15.39 -3.07 1.93
N ILE A 102 15.90 -3.08 3.16
CA ILE A 102 15.19 -2.59 4.35
C ILE A 102 14.71 -1.15 4.16
N ASP A 103 15.54 -0.29 3.57
CA ASP A 103 15.24 1.11 3.26
C ASP A 103 14.66 1.32 1.85
N GLY A 104 14.36 0.24 1.14
CA GLY A 104 13.84 0.28 -0.22
C GLY A 104 12.43 0.87 -0.30
N GLY A 105 12.11 1.45 -1.47
CA GLY A 105 10.80 2.08 -1.70
C GLY A 105 9.60 1.14 -1.54
N ILE A 106 9.80 -0.17 -1.75
CA ILE A 106 8.75 -1.18 -1.56
C ILE A 106 8.57 -1.50 -0.08
N SER A 107 9.68 -1.77 0.63
CA SER A 107 9.69 -2.12 2.05
C SER A 107 9.13 -0.99 2.91
N SER A 108 9.58 0.25 2.67
CA SER A 108 9.09 1.45 3.37
C SER A 108 7.58 1.66 3.18
N ARG A 109 7.06 1.42 1.97
CA ARG A 109 5.63 1.55 1.68
C ARG A 109 4.81 0.45 2.33
N SER A 110 5.31 -0.78 2.37
CA SER A 110 4.71 -1.89 3.11
C SER A 110 4.62 -1.57 4.61
N GLN A 111 5.70 -1.06 5.18
CA GLN A 111 5.72 -0.64 6.59
C GLN A 111 4.73 0.49 6.86
N ALA A 112 4.70 1.52 6.01
CA ALA A 112 3.76 2.64 6.17
C ALA A 112 2.29 2.20 6.08
N LEU A 113 1.97 1.20 5.25
CA LEU A 113 0.63 0.61 5.17
C LEU A 113 0.30 -0.21 6.43
N SER A 114 1.24 -0.99 6.94
CA SER A 114 1.10 -1.71 8.21
C SER A 114 0.85 -0.74 9.38
N ASP A 115 1.60 0.36 9.43
CA ASP A 115 1.44 1.38 10.47
C ASP A 115 0.09 2.11 10.35
N LYS A 116 -0.39 2.36 9.13
CA LYS A 116 -1.74 2.91 8.91
C LYS A 116 -2.83 1.94 9.39
N LEU A 117 -2.68 0.65 9.11
CA LEU A 117 -3.62 -0.36 9.57
C LEU A 117 -3.68 -0.39 11.11
N LYS A 118 -2.52 -0.37 11.77
CA LYS A 118 -2.43 -0.33 13.22
C LYS A 118 -3.10 0.91 13.81
N ARG A 119 -2.81 2.10 13.28
CA ARG A 119 -3.47 3.34 13.75
C ARG A 119 -4.99 3.29 13.57
N ASN A 120 -5.48 2.74 12.45
CA ASN A 120 -6.90 2.59 12.21
C ASN A 120 -7.56 1.60 13.19
N GLN A 121 -6.85 0.56 13.63
CA GLN A 121 -7.33 -0.35 14.67
C GLN A 121 -7.41 0.37 16.02
N ASP A 122 -6.37 1.09 16.40
CA ASP A 122 -6.34 1.87 17.64
C ASP A 122 -7.48 2.92 17.68
N ASP A 123 -7.77 3.57 16.54
CA ASP A 123 -8.87 4.53 16.43
C ASP A 123 -10.25 3.88 16.57
N GLN A 124 -10.43 2.67 16.02
CA GLN A 124 -11.67 1.90 16.18
C GLN A 124 -11.88 1.50 17.64
N GLU A 125 -10.84 1.04 18.34
CA GLU A 125 -10.92 0.68 19.76
C GLU A 125 -11.25 1.90 20.64
N ARG A 126 -10.63 3.05 20.35
CA ARG A 126 -10.96 4.32 21.02
C ARG A 126 -12.41 4.72 20.79
N MET A 127 -12.92 4.58 19.57
CA MET A 127 -14.32 4.89 19.26
C MET A 127 -15.26 3.95 19.99
N GLN A 128 -14.98 2.63 19.98
CA GLN A 128 -15.79 1.64 20.68
C GLN A 128 -15.88 1.97 22.18
N THR A 129 -14.75 2.31 22.80
CA THR A 129 -14.73 2.72 24.22
C THR A 129 -15.62 3.93 24.49
N ARG A 130 -15.62 4.93 23.59
CA ARG A 130 -16.47 6.12 23.72
C ARG A 130 -17.96 5.81 23.54
N LEU A 131 -18.29 4.91 22.61
CA LEU A 131 -19.66 4.44 22.41
C LEU A 131 -20.17 3.71 23.66
N ASP A 132 -19.38 2.80 24.23
CA ASP A 132 -19.75 2.06 25.43
C ASP A 132 -19.98 2.99 26.64
N GLN A 133 -19.13 3.99 26.81
CA GLN A 133 -19.29 4.99 27.88
C GLN A 133 -20.55 5.85 27.66
N THR A 134 -20.82 6.23 26.41
CA THR A 134 -22.00 7.02 26.06
C THR A 134 -23.27 6.22 26.29
N GLN A 135 -23.30 4.94 25.89
CA GLN A 135 -24.40 4.03 26.17
C GLN A 135 -24.65 3.92 27.67
N LYS A 136 -23.62 3.60 28.48
CA LYS A 136 -23.75 3.51 29.95
C LYS A 136 -24.29 4.80 30.57
N ARG A 137 -23.87 5.97 30.06
CA ARG A 137 -24.39 7.27 30.52
C ARG A 137 -25.86 7.45 30.17
N LEU A 138 -26.24 7.13 28.93
CA LEU A 138 -27.63 7.21 28.49
C LEU A 138 -28.53 6.26 29.28
N GLU A 139 -28.12 5.00 29.49
CA GLU A 139 -28.84 4.03 30.33
C GLU A 139 -29.08 4.56 31.75
N LYS A 140 -28.06 5.17 32.37
CA LYS A 140 -28.20 5.82 33.69
C LYS A 140 -29.18 6.99 33.67
N GLN A 141 -29.11 7.85 32.65
CA GLN A 141 -30.02 8.99 32.50
C GLN A 141 -31.45 8.52 32.32
N TYR A 142 -31.71 7.52 31.47
CA TYR A 142 -33.04 6.95 31.29
C TYR A 142 -33.58 6.31 32.56
N SER A 143 -32.77 5.54 33.30
CA SER A 143 -33.20 4.96 34.58
C SER A 143 -33.52 6.02 35.64
N ALA A 144 -32.76 7.13 35.67
CA ALA A 144 -33.05 8.24 36.59
C ALA A 144 -34.33 8.99 36.21
N LEU A 145 -34.54 9.24 34.91
CA LEU A 145 -35.76 9.85 34.39
C LEU A 145 -37.00 8.99 34.70
N ASP A 146 -36.90 7.67 34.54
CA ASP A 146 -37.99 6.74 34.86
C ASP A 146 -38.37 6.78 36.34
N LYS A 147 -37.38 6.77 37.25
CA LYS A 147 -37.62 6.94 38.70
C LYS A 147 -38.26 8.28 39.03
N GLN A 148 -37.82 9.36 38.40
CA GLN A 148 -38.39 10.68 38.62
C GLN A 148 -39.83 10.76 38.11
N MET A 149 -40.13 10.18 36.94
CA MET A 149 -41.49 10.08 36.41
C MET A 149 -42.40 9.25 37.34
N ALA A 150 -41.92 8.13 37.86
CA ALA A 150 -42.67 7.33 38.84
C ALA A 150 -42.97 8.14 40.12
N SER A 151 -42.00 8.91 40.62
CA SER A 151 -42.19 9.80 41.78
C SER A 151 -43.15 10.97 41.49
N LEU A 152 -43.12 11.53 40.29
CA LEU A 152 -44.05 12.60 39.90
C LEU A 152 -45.47 12.06 39.78
N ASN A 153 -45.64 10.85 39.21
CA ASN A 153 -46.93 10.19 39.12
C ASN A 153 -47.52 9.86 40.50
N SER A 154 -46.68 9.38 41.43
CA SER A 154 -47.13 9.11 42.81
C SER A 154 -47.51 10.40 43.54
N LEU A 155 -46.72 11.47 43.39
CA LEU A 155 -47.02 12.78 43.96
C LEU A 155 -48.31 13.37 43.39
N SER A 156 -48.51 13.30 42.07
CA SER A 156 -49.75 13.75 41.42
C SER A 156 -50.97 12.99 41.95
N SER A 157 -50.83 11.68 42.16
CA SER A 157 -51.89 10.84 42.72
C SER A 157 -52.22 11.23 44.17
N TYR A 158 -51.19 11.46 44.99
CA TYR A 158 -51.33 11.90 46.38
C TYR A 158 -52.01 13.27 46.49
N VAL A 159 -51.57 14.27 45.71
CA VAL A 159 -52.17 15.61 45.68
C VAL A 159 -53.64 15.53 45.26
N THR A 160 -53.96 14.72 44.26
CA THR A 160 -55.35 14.52 43.80
C THR A 160 -56.24 13.95 44.92
N GLN A 161 -55.73 12.96 45.67
CA GLN A 161 -56.45 12.40 46.81
C GLN A 161 -56.63 13.42 47.95
N GLN A 162 -55.61 14.22 48.24
CA GLN A 162 -55.65 15.24 49.28
C GLN A 162 -56.67 16.35 48.96
N VAL A 163 -56.68 16.84 47.72
CA VAL A 163 -57.68 17.82 47.25
C VAL A 163 -59.09 17.26 47.31
N ALA A 164 -59.29 16.01 46.89
CA ALA A 164 -60.59 15.35 46.97
C ALA A 164 -61.07 15.18 48.42
N ALA A 165 -60.17 14.91 49.36
CA ALA A 165 -60.49 14.84 50.79
C ALA A 165 -60.91 16.20 51.35
N TRP A 166 -60.17 17.27 51.02
CA TRP A 166 -60.51 18.64 51.44
C TRP A 166 -61.87 19.09 50.93
N ASN A 167 -62.21 18.78 49.67
CA ASN A 167 -63.50 19.11 49.07
C ASN A 167 -64.69 18.31 49.66
N LYS A 168 -64.45 17.25 50.44
CA LYS A 168 -65.51 16.49 51.14
C LYS A 168 -65.72 16.96 52.58
N SER A 169 -64.78 17.70 53.15
CA SER A 169 -64.79 18.16 54.54
C SER A 169 -65.23 19.61 54.73
N GLY A 170 -65.63 20.29 53.64
CA GLY A 170 -66.34 21.59 53.66
C GLY A 170 -67.72 21.45 53.04
#